data_AF-A0A1Q7SV73-F1
#
_entry.id   AF-A0A1Q7SV73-F1
#
_cell.length_a   1.000
_cell.length_b   1.000
_cell.length_c   1.000
_cell.angle_alpha   90.00
_cell.angle_beta   90.00
_cell.angle_gamma   90.00
#
_symmetry.space_group_name_H-M   'P 1'
#
loop_
_entity.id
_entity.type
_entity.pdbx_description
1 polymer ?
#
loop_
_entity_poly.entity_id
_entity_poly.type
_entity_poly.pdbx_seq_one_letter_code
_entity_poly.pdbx_strand_id
1 'polypeptide(L)' 'MRREELRRLPGVIAFPVTPFKPDLSLDIAGLHRNFQQLVQNPIAAIVAAGGMGEMYGQDHAC' A
#
# COMPACT_ATOMS: atom_id res chain seq x y z
N MET A 1 -13.54 1.60 11.14
CA MET A 1 -13.91 2.77 10.32
C MET A 1 -15.21 2.45 9.60
N ARG A 2 -16.21 3.32 9.70
CA ARG A 2 -17.49 3.16 8.99
C ARG A 2 -17.38 3.69 7.56
N ARG A 3 -18.22 3.20 6.65
CA ARG A 3 -18.18 3.60 5.22
C ARG A 3 -18.36 5.11 5.04
N GLU A 4 -19.19 5.71 5.88
CA GLU A 4 -19.48 7.14 5.89
C GLU A 4 -18.24 7.97 6.25
N GLU A 5 -17.35 7.41 7.09
CA GLU A 5 -16.07 8.03 7.49
C GLU A 5 -15.06 7.99 6.34
N LEU A 6 -15.02 6.90 5.56
CA LEU A 6 -14.17 6.78 4.35
C LEU A 6 -14.57 7.77 3.24
N ARG A 7 -15.88 7.98 3.02
CA ARG A 7 -16.39 8.87 1.96
C ARG A 7 -16.00 10.33 2.14
N ARG A 8 -15.60 10.71 3.35
CA ARG A 8 -15.22 12.08 3.73
C ARG A 8 -13.82 12.14 4.32
N LEU A 9 -12.99 11.13 4.07
CA LEU A 9 -11.66 11.05 4.66
C LEU A 9 -10.82 12.26 4.22
N PRO A 10 -10.49 13.18 5.13
CA PRO A 10 -9.72 14.36 4.78
C PRO A 10 -8.23 14.03 4.80
N GLY A 11 -7.47 14.57 3.86
CA GLY A 11 -6.01 14.42 3.79
C GLY A 11 -5.53 13.47 2.69
N VAL A 12 -4.23 13.18 2.70
CA VAL A 12 -3.56 12.44 1.62
C VAL A 12 -3.84 10.94 1.75
N ILE A 13 -4.27 10.30 0.66
CA ILE A 13 -4.39 8.85 0.54
C ILE A 13 -3.20 8.33 -0.25
N ALA A 14 -2.35 7.54 0.38
CA ALA A 14 -1.14 6.99 -0.23
C ALA A 14 -1.41 5.64 -0.91
N PHE A 15 -0.84 5.47 -2.10
CA PHE A 15 -0.89 4.24 -2.88
C PHE A 15 0.54 3.73 -3.09
N PRO A 16 1.11 2.98 -2.13
CA PRO A 16 2.47 2.48 -2.22
C PRO A 16 2.63 1.43 -3.32
N VAL A 17 3.84 1.36 -3.87
CA VAL A 17 4.28 0.23 -4.70
C VAL A 17 4.49 -1.02 -3.86
N THR A 18 4.25 -2.19 -4.47
CA THR A 18 4.60 -3.50 -3.88
C THR A 18 6.02 -3.85 -4.33
N PRO A 19 7.01 -3.94 -3.44
CA PRO A 19 8.38 -4.25 -3.83
C PRO A 19 8.57 -5.76 -4.03
N PHE A 20 9.29 -6.11 -5.08
CA PHE A 20 9.67 -7.48 -5.40
C PHE A 20 11.19 -7.62 -5.44
N LYS A 21 11.67 -8.82 -5.13
CA LYS A 21 13.07 -9.21 -5.34
C LYS A 21 13.34 -9.48 -6.83
N PRO A 22 14.61 -9.64 -7.25
CA PRO A 22 14.94 -9.95 -8.64
C PRO A 22 14.30 -11.26 -9.16
N ASP A 23 14.00 -12.20 -8.26
CA ASP A 23 13.29 -13.46 -8.56
C ASP A 23 11.76 -13.30 -8.59
N LEU A 24 11.25 -12.06 -8.53
CA LEU A 24 9.84 -11.69 -8.48
C LEU A 24 9.09 -12.16 -7.22
N SER A 25 9.79 -12.72 -6.23
CA SER A 25 9.18 -12.97 -4.92
C SER A 25 8.97 -11.66 -4.16
N LEU A 26 7.93 -11.62 -3.31
CA LEU A 26 7.60 -10.44 -2.51
C LEU A 26 8.75 -10.06 -1.57
N ASP A 27 9.15 -8.78 -1.58
CA ASP A 27 10.11 -8.22 -0.62
C ASP A 27 9.38 -7.64 0.60
N ILE A 28 9.13 -8.50 1.58
CA ILE A 28 8.48 -8.10 2.85
C ILE A 28 9.28 -7.02 3.59
N ALA A 29 10.61 -7.10 3.57
CA ALA A 29 11.45 -6.13 4.28
C ALA A 29 11.41 -4.76 3.59
N GLY A 30 11.43 -4.75 2.25
CA GLY A 30 11.21 -3.55 1.45
C GLY A 30 9.85 -2.92 1.68
N LEU A 31 8.79 -3.73 1.72
CA LEU A 31 7.43 -3.25 1.98
C LEU A 31 7.33 -2.57 3.35
N HIS A 32 7.94 -3.17 4.37
CA HIS A 32 7.98 -2.59 5.71
C HIS A 32 8.73 -1.25 5.73
N ARG A 33 9.90 -1.15 5.08
CA ARG A 33 10.65 0.13 4.98
C ARG A 33 9.82 1.22 4.29
N ASN A 34 9.14 0.89 3.19
CA ASN A 34 8.28 1.82 2.48
C ASN A 34 7.16 2.36 3.39
N PHE A 35 6.54 1.48 4.19
CA PHE A 35 5.49 1.89 5.11
C PHE A 35 6.04 2.77 6.24
N GLN A 36 7.19 2.41 6.80
CA GLN A 36 7.85 3.22 7.83
C GLN A 36 8.16 4.64 7.34
N GLN A 37 8.56 4.81 6.08
CA GLN A 37 8.78 6.13 5.48
C GLN A 37 7.47 6.87 5.22
N LEU A 38 6.44 6.19 4.72
CA LEU A 38 5.14 6.80 4.44
C LEU A 38 4.46 7.34 5.70
N VAL A 39 4.50 6.58 6.80
CA VAL A 39 3.86 7.00 8.07
C VAL A 39 4.59 8.13 8.80
N GLN A 40 5.78 8.54 8.33
CA GLN A 40 6.42 9.77 8.81
C GLN A 40 5.72 11.04 8.31
N ASN A 41 4.84 10.92 7.31
CA ASN A 41 4.03 12.01 6.78
C ASN A 41 2.61 11.94 7.34
N PRO A 42 1.87 13.07 7.44
CA PRO A 42 0.49 13.10 7.94
C PRO A 42 -0.50 12.59 6.87
N ILE A 43 -0.37 11.32 6.49
CA ILE A 43 -1.28 10.64 5.55
C ILE A 43 -2.55 10.18 6.28
N ALA A 44 -3.68 10.25 5.58
CA ALA A 44 -4.98 9.87 6.10
C ALA A 44 -5.26 8.37 5.95
N ALA A 45 -4.74 7.74 4.89
CA ALA A 45 -4.85 6.30 4.65
C ALA A 45 -3.77 5.79 3.71
N ILE A 46 -3.54 4.47 3.78
CA ILE A 46 -2.75 3.69 2.82
C ILE A 46 -3.69 2.71 2.13
N VAL A 47 -3.68 2.68 0.80
CA VAL A 47 -4.36 1.66 0.00
C VAL A 47 -3.36 0.57 -0.36
N ALA A 48 -3.40 -0.54 0.38
CA ALA A 48 -2.55 -1.70 0.12
C ALA A 48 -3.05 -2.46 -1.11
N ALA A 49 -2.11 -2.98 -1.91
CA ALA A 49 -2.39 -3.81 -3.10
C ALA A 49 -3.41 -3.17 -4.06
N GLY A 50 -3.35 -1.85 -4.26
CA GLY A 50 -4.11 -1.17 -5.31
C GLY A 50 -3.42 -1.29 -6.68
N GLY A 51 -3.89 -0.53 -7.67
CA GLY A 51 -3.25 -0.51 -9.00
C GLY A 51 -1.75 -0.18 -8.96
N MET A 52 -1.35 0.81 -8.16
CA MET A 52 0.07 1.13 -7.91
C MET A 52 0.83 0.03 -7.18
N GLY A 53 0.11 -0.81 -6.44
CA GLY A 53 0.65 -1.98 -5.76
C GLY A 53 0.75 -3.19 -6.68
N GLU A 54 0.67 -3.05 -8.00
CA GLU A 54 0.82 -4.14 -8.97
C GLU A 54 -0.22 -5.26 -8.79
N MET A 55 -1.42 -4.93 -8.28
CA MET A 55 -2.48 -5.92 -7.97
C MET A 55 -2.79 -6.88 -9.13
N TYR A 56 -2.72 -6.39 -10.36
CA TYR A 56 -3.04 -7.19 -11.57
C TYR A 56 -1.92 -8.17 -11.97
N GLY A 57 -0.70 -7.97 -11.47
CA GLY A 57 0.46 -8.82 -11.74
C GLY A 57 0.79 -9.76 -10.59
N GLN A 58 0.06 -9.68 -9.48
CA GLN A 58 0.20 -10.60 -8.36
C GLN A 58 -0.72 -11.80 -8.57
N ASP A 59 -0.15 -13.00 -8.48
CA ASP A 59 -0.97 -14.21 -8.36
C ASP A 59 -1.85 -14.08 -7.12
N HIS A 60 -3.09 -14.56 -7.22
CA HIS A 60 -3.98 -14.67 -6.06
C HIS A 60 -3.34 -15.62 -5.05
N ALA A 61 -2.58 -15.09 -4.09
CA ALA A 61 -2.32 -15.78 -2.84
C ALA A 61 -3.67 -15.90 -2.11
N CYS A 62 -4.39 -16.98 -2.39
CA CYS A 62 -5.57 -17.39 -1.63
C CYS A 62 -5.14 -17.95 -0.27
#